data_AF-A0A964L4L7-F1
#
_entry.id   AF-A0A964L4L7-F1
#
_cell.length_a   1.000
_cell.length_b   1.000
_cell.length_c   1.000
_cell.angle_alpha   90.00
_cell.angle_beta   90.00
_cell.angle_gamma   90.00
#
_symmetry.space_group_name_H-M   'P 1'
#
loop_
_entity.id
_entity.type
_entity.pdbx_description
1 polymer ?
#
loop_
_entity_poly.entity_id
_entity_poly.type
_entity_poly.pdbx_seq_one_letter_code
_entity_poly.pdbx_strand_id
1 'polypeptide(L)' 'MSAALSLVCCAVTAAMCSCQKELFPASAPRTQFENFDTIRLQNQPLEVKDEYGHSQPALRARLSPQT' A
#
# COMPACT_ATOMS: atom_id res chain seq x y z
N MET A 1 14.41 -43.61 14.78
CA MET A 1 13.79 -43.05 13.55
C MET A 1 12.84 -41.88 13.83
N SER A 2 12.19 -41.81 15.00
CA SER A 2 11.17 -40.78 15.32
C SER A 2 11.72 -39.35 15.51
N ALA A 3 12.92 -39.19 16.10
CA ALA A 3 13.50 -37.87 16.38
C ALA A 3 14.05 -37.14 15.15
N ALA A 4 14.55 -37.88 14.16
CA ALA A 4 14.99 -37.30 12.89
C ALA A 4 13.79 -36.77 12.08
N LEU A 5 12.67 -37.49 12.15
CA LEU A 5 11.42 -37.11 11.47
C LEU A 5 10.81 -35.83 12.07
N SER A 6 10.84 -35.69 13.41
CA SER A 6 10.33 -34.49 14.07
C SER A 6 11.18 -33.25 13.75
N LEU A 7 12.51 -33.39 13.69
CA LEU A 7 13.41 -32.27 13.38
C LEU A 7 13.20 -31.76 11.94
N VAL A 8 13.04 -32.67 10.99
CA VAL A 8 12.73 -32.33 9.59
C VAL A 8 11.38 -31.64 9.48
N CYS A 9 10.37 -32.12 10.21
CA CYS A 9 9.03 -31.52 10.20
C CYS A 9 9.04 -30.08 10.74
N CYS A 10 9.74 -29.82 11.85
CA CYS A 10 9.89 -28.48 12.41
C CYS A 10 10.61 -27.51 11.46
N ALA A 11 11.65 -27.97 10.76
CA ALA A 11 12.37 -27.16 9.78
C ALA A 11 11.49 -26.77 8.58
N VAL A 12 10.66 -27.69 8.09
CA VAL A 12 9.73 -27.43 6.99
C VAL A 12 8.65 -26.42 7.39
N THR A 13 8.10 -26.55 8.60
CA THR A 13 7.10 -25.59 9.09
C THR A 13 7.69 -24.21 9.32
N ALA A 14 8.94 -24.11 9.78
CA ALA A 14 9.62 -22.83 9.97
C ALA A 14 9.89 -22.11 8.64
N ALA A 15 10.22 -22.86 7.57
CA ALA A 15 10.39 -22.30 6.23
C ALA A 15 9.06 -21.77 5.65
N MET A 16 7.96 -22.50 5.89
CA MET A 16 6.61 -22.15 5.42
C MET A 16 6.00 -20.96 6.18
N CYS A 17 6.38 -20.75 7.45
CA CYS A 17 5.97 -19.60 8.26
C CYS A 17 6.96 -18.42 8.20
N SER A 18 7.87 -18.40 7.22
CA SER A 18 8.75 -17.24 7.02
C SER A 18 7.91 -16.00 6.69
N CYS A 19 8.32 -14.84 7.21
CA CYS A 19 7.69 -13.55 6.92
C CYS A 19 7.77 -13.25 5.42
N GLN A 20 6.79 -13.72 4.66
CA GLN A 20 6.64 -13.34 3.27
C GLN A 20 6.22 -11.87 3.24
N LYS A 21 7.16 -11.01 2.85
CA LYS A 21 6.84 -9.62 2.55
C LYS A 21 5.93 -9.62 1.33
N GLU A 22 4.77 -9.00 1.47
CA GLU A 22 3.85 -8.83 0.36
C GLU A 22 4.57 -8.16 -0.81
N LEU A 23 4.45 -8.74 -2.01
CA LEU A 23 5.18 -8.27 -3.19
C LEU A 23 4.69 -6.88 -3.63
N PHE A 24 3.41 -6.60 -3.42
CA PHE A 24 2.75 -5.36 -3.84
C PHE A 24 1.74 -4.88 -2.80
N PRO A 25 2.20 -4.45 -1.61
CA PRO A 25 1.29 -3.98 -0.57
C PRO A 25 0.48 -2.80 -1.08
N ALA A 26 -0.80 -2.74 -0.73
CA ALA A 26 -1.71 -1.69 -1.20
C ALA A 26 -1.24 -0.28 -0.82
N SER A 27 -0.44 -0.16 0.25
CA SER A 27 0.12 1.10 0.74
C SER A 27 1.44 1.50 0.06
N ALA A 28 2.04 0.66 -0.79
CA ALA A 28 3.26 1.03 -1.49
C ALA A 28 2.97 1.94 -2.68
N PRO A 29 3.85 2.93 -2.95
CA PRO A 29 3.71 3.79 -4.11
C PRO A 29 3.80 2.95 -5.40
N ARG A 30 2.80 3.09 -6.26
CA ARG A 30 2.68 2.47 -7.58
C ARG A 30 3.45 3.23 -8.64
N THR A 31 3.69 4.53 -8.42
CA THR A 31 4.41 5.39 -9.39
C THR A 31 5.60 6.09 -8.74
N GLN A 32 6.59 6.45 -9.55
CA GLN A 32 7.79 7.18 -9.10
C GLN A 32 7.46 8.59 -8.58
N PHE A 33 6.32 9.13 -9.00
CA PHE A 33 5.89 10.49 -8.69
C PHE A 33 5.08 10.56 -7.39
N GLU A 34 4.56 9.44 -6.89
CA GLU A 34 3.63 9.41 -5.76
C GLU A 34 4.25 9.96 -4.47
N ASN A 35 5.52 9.66 -4.20
CA ASN A 35 6.24 10.25 -3.07
C ASN A 35 6.41 11.76 -3.23
N PHE A 36 6.66 12.24 -4.45
CA PHE A 36 6.81 13.67 -4.71
C PHE A 36 5.46 14.39 -4.61
N ASP A 37 4.41 13.80 -5.18
CA ASP A 37 3.05 14.33 -5.17
C ASP A 37 2.45 14.38 -3.77
N THR A 38 2.68 13.36 -2.93
CA THR A 38 2.22 13.38 -1.52
C THR A 38 2.83 14.53 -0.72
N ILE A 39 4.14 14.77 -0.89
CA ILE A 39 4.84 15.89 -0.24
C ILE A 39 4.30 17.23 -0.74
N ARG A 40 4.17 17.39 -2.05
CA ARG A 40 3.73 18.64 -2.69
C ARG A 40 2.27 18.98 -2.39
N LEU A 41 1.40 17.98 -2.46
CA LEU A 41 -0.04 18.15 -2.30
C LEU A 41 -0.47 18.10 -0.84
N GLN A 42 0.45 17.83 0.10
CA GLN A 42 0.15 17.71 1.53
C GLN A 42 -1.01 16.73 1.80
N ASN A 43 -1.03 15.62 1.06
CA ASN A 43 -2.13 14.64 1.07
C ASN A 43 -3.52 15.19 0.68
N GLN A 44 -3.59 16.24 -0.13
CA GLN A 44 -4.87 16.65 -0.72
C GLN A 44 -5.44 15.51 -1.58
N PRO A 45 -6.76 15.23 -1.46
CA PRO A 45 -7.41 14.22 -2.27
C PRO A 45 -7.31 14.59 -3.76
N LEU A 46 -6.85 13.65 -4.57
CA LEU A 46 -6.70 13.84 -6.03
C LEU A 46 -8.06 13.86 -6.73
N GLU A 47 -9.04 13.16 -6.17
CA GLU A 47 -10.39 12.97 -6.70
C GLU A 47 -11.45 13.24 -5.62
N VAL A 48 -12.61 13.75 -6.03
CA VAL A 48 -13.79 14.00 -5.20
C VAL A 48 -15.00 13.41 -5.93
N LYS A 49 -15.94 12.87 -5.15
CA LYS A 49 -17.21 12.35 -5.67
C LYS A 49 -18.16 13.51 -5.98
N ASP A 50 -18.74 13.49 -7.18
CA ASP A 50 -19.82 14.42 -7.51
C ASP A 50 -21.13 14.03 -6.81
N GLU A 51 -22.17 14.85 -6.97
CA GLU A 51 -23.50 14.62 -6.40
C GLU A 51 -24.15 13.31 -6.87
N TYR A 52 -23.66 12.74 -7.98
CA TYR A 52 -24.12 11.49 -8.58
C TYR A 52 -23.21 10.30 -8.27
N GLY A 53 -22.15 10.49 -7.46
CA GLY A 53 -21.20 9.44 -7.07
C GLY A 53 -20.11 9.10 -8.10
N HIS A 54 -19.96 9.88 -9.18
CA HIS A 54 -18.84 9.69 -10.11
C HIS A 54 -17.57 10.33 -9.54
N SER A 55 -16.41 9.70 -9.79
CA SER A 55 -15.11 10.26 -9.39
C SER A 55 -14.73 11.38 -10.37
N GLN A 56 -14.47 12.57 -9.86
CA GLN A 56 -13.97 13.70 -10.65
C GLN A 56 -12.68 14.26 -10.02
N PRO A 57 -11.75 14.78 -10.81
CA PRO A 57 -10.52 15.36 -10.28
C PRO A 57 -10.81 16.57 -9.38
N ALA A 58 -10.14 16.62 -8.22
CA ALA A 58 -10.33 17.64 -7.18
C ALA A 58 -9.69 19.00 -7.50
N LEU A 59 -9.93 19.55 -8.70
CA LEU A 59 -9.24 20.74 -9.20
C LEU A 59 -9.42 21.97 -8.29
N ARG A 60 -10.61 22.13 -7.70
CA ARG A 60 -10.91 23.27 -6.81
C ARG A 60 -10.03 23.27 -5.56
N ALA A 61 -9.84 22.09 -4.94
CA ALA A 61 -8.99 21.96 -3.76
C ALA A 61 -7.51 22.24 -4.09
N ARG A 62 -7.06 21.87 -5.29
CA ARG A 62 -5.68 22.14 -5.74
C ARG A 62 -5.41 23.62 -6.02
N LEU A 63 -6.44 24.39 -6.34
CA LEU A 63 -6.35 25.81 -6.69
C LEU A 63 -6.69 26.74 -5.52
N SER A 64 -7.27 26.23 -4.43
CA SER A 64 -7.58 27.04 -3.26
C SER A 64 -6.31 27.42 -2.49
N PRO A 65 -6.23 28.63 -1.93
CA PRO A 65 -5.12 29.04 -1.07
C PRO A 65 -4.98 28.09 0.12
N GLN A 66 -3.76 27.67 0.44
CA GLN A 66 -3.45 26.96 1.68
C GLN A 66 -3.43 28.02 2.80
N THR A 67 -4.48 28.09 3.63
CA THR A 67 -4.58 29.00 4.78
C THR A 67 -3.99 28.38 6.03
#